data_AF-M3FVN9-F1
#
_entry.id   AF-M3FVN9-F1
#
_cell.length_a   1.000
_cell.length_b   1.000
_cell.length_c   1.000
_cell.angle_alpha   90.00
_cell.angle_beta   90.00
_cell.angle_gamma   90.00
#
_symmetry.space_group_name_H-M   'P 1'
#
loop_
_entity.id
_entity.type
_entity.pdbx_description
1 polymer ?
#
loop_
_entity_poly.entity_id
_entity_poly.type
_entity_poly.pdbx_seq_one_letter_code
_entity_poly.pdbx_strand_id
1 'polypeptide(L)' 'MAGKPQYDEEFKKNTIELPIKSRKSMTEISKDLGVSLYTLINWKKKYLTDDGPFQDELRAENERLRKELMEVKEER' A
#
# COMPACT_ATOMS: atom_id res chain seq x y z
N MET A 1 -7.55 12.94 22.11
CA MET A 1 -7.87 11.98 21.02
C MET A 1 -6.97 12.33 19.86
N ALA A 2 -5.96 11.51 19.55
CA ALA A 2 -5.09 11.79 18.41
C ALA A 2 -5.91 11.59 17.13
N GLY A 3 -6.24 12.69 16.45
CA GLY A 3 -6.91 12.66 15.15
C GLY A 3 -6.07 11.81 14.19
N LYS A 4 -6.72 10.91 13.46
CA LYS A 4 -6.03 10.10 12.44
C LYS A 4 -5.26 11.06 11.53
N PRO A 5 -3.95 10.89 11.29
CA PRO A 5 -3.22 11.72 10.34
C PRO A 5 -3.95 11.64 9.01
N GLN A 6 -4.51 12.78 8.59
CA GLN A 6 -5.30 12.86 7.37
C GLN A 6 -4.32 13.09 6.24
N TYR A 7 -3.85 12.01 5.64
CA TYR A 7 -2.99 12.08 4.46
C TYR A 7 -3.74 12.78 3.32
N ASP A 8 -3.08 13.72 2.66
CA ASP A 8 -3.64 14.43 1.50
C ASP A 8 -3.92 13.47 0.35
N GLU A 9 -4.96 13.74 -0.44
CA GLU A 9 -5.32 12.90 -1.59
C GLU A 9 -4.20 12.86 -2.64
N GLU A 10 -3.43 13.94 -2.79
CA GLU A 10 -2.25 13.98 -3.66
C GLU A 10 -1.14 13.05 -3.15
N PHE A 11 -0.88 13.07 -1.84
CA PHE A 11 0.09 12.17 -1.21
C PHE A 11 -0.32 10.70 -1.41
N LYS A 12 -1.61 10.38 -1.21
CA LYS A 12 -2.13 9.02 -1.42
C LYS A 12 -1.94 8.56 -2.85
N LYS A 13 -2.30 9.39 -3.84
CA LYS A 13 -2.14 9.06 -5.26
C LYS A 13 -0.67 8.84 -5.61
N ASN A 14 0.21 9.77 -5.22
CA ASN A 14 1.64 9.66 -5.52
C ASN A 14 2.24 8.40 -4.88
N THR A 15 1.79 8.04 -3.67
CA THR A 15 2.21 6.82 -2.98
C THR A 15 1.75 5.54 -3.70
N ILE A 16 0.54 5.54 -4.29
CA ILE A 16 0.01 4.39 -5.05
C ILE A 16 0.61 4.30 -6.47
N GLU A 17 1.09 5.41 -7.03
CA GLU A 17 1.82 5.45 -8.30
C GLU A 17 3.31 5.11 -8.15
N LEU A 18 3.88 5.32 -6.96
CA LEU A 18 5.30 5.06 -6.68
C LEU A 18 5.76 3.62 -7.01
N PRO A 19 5.00 2.55 -6.70
CA PRO A 19 5.36 1.20 -7.08
C PRO A 19 5.50 1.02 -8.59
N ILE A 20 4.62 1.68 -9.35
CA ILE A 20 4.55 1.60 -10.80
C ILE A 20 5.73 2.35 -11.43
N LYS A 21 6.02 3.57 -10.92
CA LYS A 21 7.09 4.43 -11.46
C LYS A 21 8.48 3.99 -11.03
N SER A 22 8.63 3.51 -9.79
CA SER A 22 9.93 3.33 -9.15
C SER A 22 10.31 1.86 -8.94
N ARG A 23 9.50 0.89 -9.39
CA ARG A 23 9.65 -0.57 -9.12
C ARG A 23 9.84 -0.91 -7.64
N LYS A 24 9.45 -0.01 -6.72
CA LYS A 24 9.51 -0.25 -5.28
C LYS A 24 8.29 -1.04 -4.85
N SER A 25 8.48 -2.04 -3.99
CA SER A 25 7.37 -2.78 -3.39
C SER A 25 6.58 -1.89 -2.43
N MET A 26 5.31 -2.22 -2.19
CA MET A 26 4.50 -1.49 -1.20
C MET A 26 5.07 -1.60 0.23
N THR A 27 5.82 -2.66 0.52
CA THR A 27 6.52 -2.85 1.80
C THR A 27 7.70 -1.90 1.96
N GLU A 28 8.49 -1.72 0.90
CA GLU A 28 9.54 -0.71 0.90
C GLU A 28 8.97 0.69 1.07
N ILE A 29 7.89 1.01 0.35
CA ILE A 29 7.20 2.29 0.47
C ILE A 29 6.60 2.48 1.87
N SER A 30 6.08 1.42 2.48
CA SER A 30 5.60 1.44 3.86
C SER A 30 6.70 1.81 4.85
N LYS A 31 7.90 1.24 4.67
CA LYS A 31 9.08 1.53 5.50
C LYS A 31 9.62 2.94 5.23
N ASP A 32 9.70 3.34 3.97
CA ASP A 32 10.25 4.63 3.51
C ASP A 32 9.38 5.82 3.96
N LEU A 33 8.05 5.66 3.88
CA LEU A 33 7.09 6.72 4.26
C LEU A 33 6.58 6.60 5.70
N GLY A 34 6.91 5.51 6.41
CA GLY A 34 6.35 5.22 7.74
C GLY A 34 4.83 4.99 7.75
N VAL A 35 4.23 4.72 6.59
CA VAL A 35 2.79 4.50 6.43
C VAL A 35 2.52 3.01 6.57
N SER A 36 1.50 2.63 7.34
CA SER A 36 1.16 1.22 7.50
C SER A 36 0.79 0.59 6.15
N LEU A 37 1.29 -0.62 5.91
CA LEU A 37 0.98 -1.38 4.70
C LEU A 37 -0.54 -1.60 4.52
N TYR A 38 -1.27 -1.76 5.61
CA TYR A 38 -2.73 -1.85 5.60
C TYR A 38 -3.39 -0.57 5.04
N THR A 39 -2.87 0.60 5.41
CA THR A 39 -3.31 1.89 4.87
C THR A 39 -3.04 1.98 3.36
N LEU A 40 -1.85 1.56 2.92
CA LEU A 40 -1.49 1.53 1.50
C LEU A 40 -2.40 0.60 0.70
N ILE A 41 -2.72 -0.60 1.21
CA ILE A 41 -3.67 -1.52 0.58
C ILE A 41 -5.05 -0.89 0.45
N ASN A 42 -5.51 -0.17 1.48
CA ASN A 42 -6.82 0.47 1.46
C ASN A 42 -6.89 1.62 0.44
N TRP A 43 -5.81 2.40 0.30
CA TRP A 43 -5.69 3.40 -0.76
C TRP A 43 -5.62 2.75 -2.13
N LYS A 44 -4.83 1.67 -2.28
CA LYS A 44 -4.76 0.92 -3.54
C LYS A 44 -6.14 0.46 -3.97
N LYS A 45 -6.94 -0.14 -3.08
CA LYS A 45 -8.33 -0.53 -3.37
C LYS A 45 -9.23 0.65 -3.73
N LYS A 46 -9.01 1.81 -3.11
CA LYS A 46 -9.80 3.02 -3.35
C LYS A 46 -9.47 3.69 -4.69
N TYR A 47 -8.19 3.68 -5.11
CA TYR A 47 -7.72 4.37 -6.32
C TYR A 47 -7.50 3.44 -7.53
N LEU A 48 -7.34 2.13 -7.32
CA LEU A 48 -7.28 1.08 -8.36
C LEU A 48 -8.52 0.19 -8.24
N THR A 49 -9.69 0.75 -8.49
CA THR A 49 -10.94 -0.01 -8.57
C THR A 49 -10.88 -1.11 -9.64
N ASP A 50 -11.69 -2.16 -9.44
CA ASP A 50 -11.62 -3.55 -9.96
C ASP A 50 -11.51 -3.75 -11.49
N ASP A 51 -11.70 -2.70 -12.31
CA ASP A 51 -11.72 -2.72 -13.78
C ASP A 51 -10.40 -2.26 -14.45
N GLY A 52 -9.35 -1.99 -13.67
CA GLY A 52 -8.06 -1.55 -14.21
C GLY A 52 -7.22 -2.71 -14.78
N PRO A 53 -6.39 -2.48 -15.83
CA PRO A 53 -5.53 -3.50 -16.46
C PRO A 53 -4.44 -4.08 -15.54
N PHE A 54 -4.37 -3.63 -14.29
CA PHE A 54 -3.38 -4.04 -13.28
C PHE A 54 -3.97 -5.00 -12.23
N GLN A 55 -5.12 -5.63 -12.51
CA GLN A 55 -5.83 -6.47 -11.55
C GLN A 55 -5.01 -7.70 -11.12
N ASP A 56 -4.29 -8.32 -12.05
CA ASP A 56 -3.47 -9.51 -11.77
C ASP A 56 -2.23 -9.18 -10.94
N GLU A 57 -1.52 -8.10 -11.30
CA GLU A 57 -0.41 -7.58 -10.48
C GLU A 57 -0.90 -7.13 -9.10
N LEU A 58 -2.11 -6.56 -9.03
CA LEU A 58 -2.73 -6.16 -7.77
C LEU A 58 -3.01 -7.36 -6.87
N ARG A 59 -3.51 -8.48 -7.40
CA ARG A 59 -3.76 -9.71 -6.62
C ARG A 59 -2.46 -10.36 -6.16
N ALA A 60 -1.49 -10.54 -7.07
CA ALA A 60 -0.20 -11.14 -6.76
C ALA A 60 0.53 -10.36 -5.65
N GLU A 61 0.49 -9.03 -5.75
CA GLU A 61 1.07 -8.16 -4.73
C GLU A 61 0.26 -8.21 -3.42
N ASN A 62 -1.08 -8.28 -3.46
CA ASN A 62 -1.90 -8.39 -2.24
C ASN A 62 -1.60 -9.67 -1.45
N GLU A 63 -1.41 -10.79 -2.15
CA GLU A 63 -1.05 -12.06 -1.51
C GLU A 63 0.34 -12.01 -0.90
N ARG A 64 1.33 -11.45 -1.61
CA ARG A 64 2.67 -11.21 -1.05
C ARG A 64 2.60 -10.35 0.22
N LEU A 65 1.89 -9.24 0.16
CA LEU A 65 1.72 -8.34 1.31
C LEU A 65 1.01 -9.00 2.49
N ARG A 66 0.03 -9.86 2.24
CA ARG A 66 -0.65 -10.61 3.31
C ARG A 66 0.30 -11.57 4.01
N LYS A 67 1.22 -12.20 3.27
CA LYS A 67 2.26 -13.05 3.86
C LYS A 67 3.23 -12.23 4.70
N GLU A 68 3.74 -11.12 4.17
CA GLU A 68 4.67 -10.25 4.91
C GLU A 68 4.02 -9.62 6.16
N LEU A 69 2.73 -9.27 6.10
CA LEU A 69 1.97 -8.80 7.27
C LEU A 69 1.80 -9.86 8.35
N MET A 70 1.77 -11.15 7.98
CA MET A 70 1.73 -12.24 8.96
C MET A 70 3.06 -12.36 9.68
N GLU A 71 4.18 -12.22 8.97
CA GLU A 71 5.53 -12.30 9.55
C GLU A 71 5.87 -11.10 10.44
N VAL A 72 5.50 -9.88 10.05
CA VAL A 72 5.79 -8.66 10.84
C VAL A 72 4.98 -8.57 12.15
N LYS A 73 3.90 -9.35 12.29
CA LYS A 73 3.09 -9.38 13.52
C LYS A 73 3.73 -10.14 14.68
N GLU A 74 4.77 -10.94 14.45
CA GLU A 74 5.45 -11.70 15.50
C GLU A 74 6.62 -10.95 16.19
N GLU A 75 7.00 -9.76 15.71
CA GLU A 75 8.12 -8.98 16.29
C GLU A 75 7.67 -7.83 17.22
N ARG A 76 6.59 -8.01 18.00
CA ARG A 76 6.10 -6.95 18.90
C ARG A 76 5.81 -7.38 20.32
#